data_AF-A0A1Q3HDE4-F1
#
_entry.id   AF-A0A1Q3HDE4-F1
#
_cell.length_a   1.000
_cell.length_b   1.000
_cell.length_c   1.000
_cell.angle_alpha   90.00
_cell.angle_beta   90.00
_cell.angle_gamma   90.00
#
_symmetry.space_group_name_H-M   'P 1'
#
loop_
_entity.id
_entity.type
_entity.pdbx_description
1 polymer ?
#
loop_
_entity_poly.entity_id
_entity_poly.type
_entity_poly.pdbx_seq_one_letter_code
_entity_poly.pdbx_strand_id
1 'polypeptide(L)'
;MFGLLLVVGAASGPVQAASPMVAATVVQASVLAANTFQVKLLAYVARGDIAGAITMYQLHTGRAAPAWLVDLQAAYNVANQTAGRCQQVAQFIHTAYGKLGQTPQYIAFKTDETKPYMVFELANAKHASVSRTGYHVAVRVGDMIHDAYTGPFGMKLSDYLSRLHAQKGITWEVVSKP
;
A
#
# COMPACT_ATOMS: atom_id res chain seq x y z
N MET A 1 -76.55 -6.09 27.17
CA MET A 1 -76.27 -4.78 26.54
C MET A 1 -74.77 -4.66 26.32
N PHE A 2 -74.43 -4.32 25.08
CA PHE A 2 -73.14 -4.06 24.43
C PHE A 2 -71.86 -3.87 25.27
N GLY A 3 -70.82 -4.61 24.87
CA GLY A 3 -69.42 -4.35 25.20
C GLY A 3 -68.80 -3.29 24.29
N LEU A 4 -67.61 -2.81 24.68
CA LEU A 4 -66.76 -1.96 23.85
C LEU A 4 -65.30 -2.40 24.01
N LEU A 5 -64.76 -3.00 22.94
CA LEU A 5 -63.36 -3.37 22.79
C LEU A 5 -62.64 -2.19 22.09
N LEU A 6 -61.62 -1.60 22.74
CA LEU A 6 -60.77 -0.57 22.14
C LEU A 6 -59.56 -1.26 21.47
N VAL A 7 -59.57 -1.32 20.14
CA VAL A 7 -58.42 -1.76 19.33
C VAL A 7 -57.71 -0.51 18.82
N VAL A 8 -56.51 -0.23 19.34
CA VAL A 8 -55.60 0.78 18.78
C VAL A 8 -54.77 0.08 17.70
N GLY A 9 -55.07 0.38 16.44
CA GLY A 9 -54.34 -0.16 15.29
C GLY A 9 -52.95 0.46 15.16
N ALA A 10 -51.91 -0.36 15.15
CA ALA A 10 -50.59 0.03 14.70
C ALA A 10 -50.63 0.18 13.17
N ALA A 11 -50.47 1.39 12.67
CA ALA A 11 -50.29 1.65 11.25
C ALA A 11 -48.87 1.21 10.84
N SER A 12 -48.75 -0.01 10.32
CA SER A 12 -47.59 -0.45 9.56
C SER A 12 -47.58 0.28 8.21
N GLY A 13 -46.87 1.41 8.16
CA GLY A 13 -46.52 2.03 6.89
C GLY A 13 -45.67 1.05 6.06
N PRO A 14 -45.88 0.96 4.74
CA PRO A 14 -45.08 0.07 3.91
C PRO A 14 -43.62 0.54 3.93
N VAL A 15 -42.71 -0.29 4.43
CA VAL A 15 -41.28 -0.14 4.21
C VAL A 15 -41.06 -0.42 2.72
N GLN A 16 -41.01 0.65 1.94
CA GLN A 16 -40.79 0.56 0.50
C GLN A 16 -39.34 0.13 0.27
N ALA A 17 -39.14 -1.17 0.06
CA ALA A 17 -37.85 -1.71 -0.34
C ALA A 17 -37.42 -1.02 -1.64
N ALA A 18 -36.24 -0.40 -1.62
CA ALA A 18 -35.68 0.22 -2.82
C ALA A 18 -35.66 -0.81 -3.96
N SER A 19 -36.22 -0.44 -5.12
CA SER A 19 -36.24 -1.33 -6.28
C SER A 19 -34.81 -1.81 -6.60
N PRO A 20 -34.60 -3.08 -6.96
CA PRO A 20 -33.27 -3.64 -7.20
C PRO A 20 -32.48 -2.87 -8.26
N MET A 21 -33.16 -2.21 -9.20
CA MET A 21 -32.55 -1.34 -10.20
C MET A 21 -31.96 -0.05 -9.61
N VAL A 22 -32.58 0.55 -8.59
CA VAL A 22 -32.06 1.75 -7.91
C VAL A 22 -30.87 1.37 -7.05
N ALA A 23 -30.95 0.23 -6.34
CA ALA A 23 -29.81 -0.31 -5.58
C ALA A 23 -28.61 -0.61 -6.49
N ALA A 24 -28.84 -1.23 -7.66
CA ALA A 24 -27.80 -1.51 -8.64
C ALA A 24 -27.13 -0.22 -9.18
N THR A 25 -27.92 0.81 -9.52
CA THR A 25 -27.37 2.10 -9.99
C THR A 25 -26.58 2.82 -8.90
N VAL A 26 -27.04 2.81 -7.65
CA VAL A 26 -26.30 3.41 -6.52
C VAL A 26 -25.01 2.65 -6.28
N VAL A 27 -25.04 1.31 -6.28
CA VAL A 27 -23.84 0.49 -6.15
C VAL A 27 -22.86 0.75 -7.29
N GLN A 28 -23.34 0.81 -8.53
CA GLN A 28 -22.49 1.06 -9.70
C GLN A 28 -21.88 2.45 -9.67
N ALA A 29 -22.65 3.50 -9.33
CA ALA A 29 -22.13 4.85 -9.13
C ALA A 29 -21.10 4.90 -7.98
N SER A 30 -21.35 4.16 -6.89
CA SER A 30 -20.43 4.07 -5.74
C SER A 30 -19.12 3.37 -6.11
N VAL A 31 -19.19 2.28 -6.90
CA VAL A 31 -18.02 1.55 -7.40
C VAL A 31 -17.23 2.41 -8.38
N LEU A 32 -17.90 3.09 -9.32
CA LEU A 32 -17.22 4.02 -10.24
C LEU A 32 -16.60 5.20 -9.49
N ALA A 33 -17.29 5.79 -8.53
CA ALA A 33 -16.76 6.86 -7.68
C ALA A 33 -15.55 6.37 -6.85
N ALA A 34 -15.66 5.21 -6.20
CA ALA A 34 -14.56 4.60 -5.44
C ALA A 34 -13.34 4.32 -6.32
N ASN A 35 -13.57 3.82 -7.54
CA ASN A 35 -12.51 3.61 -8.53
C ASN A 35 -11.86 4.94 -8.92
N THR A 36 -12.63 6.00 -9.15
CA THR A 36 -12.03 7.33 -9.45
C THR A 36 -11.28 7.92 -8.26
N PHE A 37 -11.71 7.67 -7.02
CA PHE A 37 -11.01 8.11 -5.81
C PHE A 37 -9.70 7.35 -5.60
N GLN A 38 -9.71 6.02 -5.71
CA GLN A 38 -8.49 5.20 -5.64
C GLN A 38 -7.50 5.56 -6.75
N VAL A 39 -7.97 5.78 -7.98
CA VAL A 39 -7.13 6.23 -9.10
C VAL A 39 -6.50 7.59 -8.80
N LYS A 40 -7.25 8.53 -8.21
CA LYS A 40 -6.69 9.83 -7.79
C LYS A 40 -5.64 9.65 -6.70
N LEU A 41 -5.89 8.84 -5.66
CA LEU A 41 -4.90 8.56 -4.62
C LEU A 41 -3.64 7.95 -5.22
N LEU A 42 -3.79 6.95 -6.09
CA LEU A 42 -2.68 6.30 -6.78
C LEU A 42 -1.88 7.31 -7.61
N ALA A 43 -2.55 8.24 -8.30
CA ALA A 43 -1.87 9.28 -9.06
C ALA A 43 -0.99 10.18 -8.19
N TYR A 44 -1.42 10.52 -6.97
CA TYR A 44 -0.58 11.24 -6.00
C TYR A 44 0.61 10.40 -5.51
N VAL A 45 0.40 9.11 -5.23
CA VAL A 45 1.48 8.22 -4.81
C VAL A 45 2.51 8.00 -5.93
N ALA A 46 2.05 7.80 -7.17
CA ALA A 46 2.90 7.55 -8.34
C ALA A 46 3.85 8.72 -8.67
N ARG A 47 3.45 9.95 -8.33
CA ARG A 47 4.30 11.16 -8.46
C ARG A 47 5.14 11.46 -7.21
N GLY A 48 5.14 10.56 -6.23
CA GLY A 48 5.87 10.73 -4.97
C GLY A 48 5.24 11.69 -3.96
N ASP A 49 4.02 12.16 -4.21
CA ASP A 49 3.32 13.15 -3.40
C ASP A 49 2.37 12.48 -2.39
N ILE A 50 2.93 11.74 -1.44
CA ILE A 50 2.15 11.01 -0.43
C ILE A 50 1.46 11.99 0.54
N ALA A 51 2.08 13.14 0.83
CA ALA A 51 1.47 14.20 1.63
C ALA A 51 0.24 14.80 0.93
N GLY A 52 0.32 15.00 -0.39
CA GLY A 52 -0.82 15.37 -1.23
C GLY A 52 -1.90 14.29 -1.24
N ALA A 53 -1.54 13.00 -1.30
CA ALA A 53 -2.50 11.90 -1.19
C ALA A 53 -3.26 11.93 0.15
N ILE A 54 -2.55 12.16 1.26
CA ILE A 54 -3.13 12.30 2.61
C ILE A 54 -4.11 13.47 2.65
N THR A 55 -3.68 14.64 2.18
CA THR A 55 -4.53 15.84 2.12
C THR A 55 -5.77 15.59 1.27
N MET A 56 -5.61 14.98 0.09
CA MET A 56 -6.71 14.68 -0.82
C MET A 56 -7.71 13.70 -0.18
N TYR A 57 -7.23 12.67 0.52
CA TYR A 57 -8.09 11.76 1.27
C TYR A 57 -8.93 12.51 2.31
N GLN A 58 -8.28 13.37 3.10
CA GLN A 58 -8.95 14.10 4.18
C GLN A 58 -10.01 15.06 3.63
N LEU A 59 -9.69 15.81 2.58
CA LEU A 59 -10.63 16.73 1.94
C LEU A 59 -11.81 16.00 1.30
N HIS A 60 -11.58 14.86 0.66
CA HIS A 60 -12.64 14.11 -0.02
C HIS A 60 -13.58 13.39 0.95
N THR A 61 -13.05 12.88 2.07
CA THR A 61 -13.81 12.03 3.00
C THR A 61 -14.27 12.75 4.26
N GLY A 62 -13.71 13.91 4.59
CA GLY A 62 -13.92 14.61 5.86
C GLY A 62 -13.34 13.86 7.07
N ARG A 63 -12.46 12.87 6.86
CA ARG A 63 -11.90 12.00 7.91
C ARG A 63 -10.38 12.08 7.91
N ALA A 64 -9.77 11.72 9.04
CA ALA A 64 -8.32 11.51 9.10
C ALA A 64 -7.86 10.45 8.07
N ALA A 65 -6.64 10.60 7.57
CA ALA A 65 -6.05 9.63 6.65
C ALA A 65 -5.92 8.26 7.34
N PRO A 66 -6.17 7.16 6.61
CA PRO A 66 -6.10 5.84 7.19
C PRO A 66 -4.65 5.48 7.51
N ALA A 67 -4.45 4.62 8.51
CA ALA A 67 -3.11 4.24 8.99
C ALA A 67 -2.19 3.78 7.86
N TRP A 68 -2.67 2.94 6.94
CA TRP A 68 -1.87 2.43 5.83
C TRP A 68 -1.28 3.53 4.92
N LEU A 69 -1.95 4.69 4.79
CA LEU A 69 -1.47 5.79 3.97
C LEU A 69 -0.40 6.62 4.72
N VAL A 70 -0.54 6.73 6.04
CA VAL A 70 0.47 7.32 6.92
C VAL A 70 1.70 6.40 7.01
N ASP A 71 1.50 5.10 7.12
CA ASP A 71 2.55 4.08 7.12
C ASP A 71 3.33 4.08 5.80
N LEU A 72 2.66 4.28 4.66
CA LEU A 72 3.33 4.47 3.38
C LEU A 72 4.26 5.69 3.38
N GLN A 73 3.83 6.81 3.98
CA GLN A 73 4.70 7.99 4.14
C GLN A 73 5.91 7.65 5.02
N ALA A 74 5.69 6.94 6.13
CA ALA A 74 6.75 6.52 7.03
C ALA A 74 7.74 5.58 6.35
N ALA A 75 7.29 4.70 5.46
CA ALA A 75 8.13 3.74 4.74
C ALA A 75 9.32 4.39 4.01
N TYR A 76 9.15 5.64 3.53
CA TYR A 76 10.17 6.39 2.80
C TYR A 76 10.89 7.44 3.64
N ASN A 77 10.68 7.46 4.96
CA ASN A 77 11.46 8.30 5.86
C ASN A 77 12.93 7.82 5.89
N VAL A 78 13.88 8.76 5.87
CA VAL A 78 15.32 8.50 5.99
C VAL A 78 15.65 7.67 7.23
N ALA A 79 14.90 7.79 8.32
CA ALA A 79 15.07 6.95 9.52
C ALA A 79 14.91 5.43 9.25
N ASN A 80 14.19 5.06 8.17
CA ASN A 80 14.01 3.68 7.74
C ASN A 80 15.07 3.20 6.74
N GLN A 81 16.00 4.07 6.33
CA GLN A 81 17.16 3.72 5.49
C GLN A 81 18.28 3.09 6.33
N THR A 82 17.93 2.05 7.08
CA THR A 82 18.86 1.35 7.98
C THR A 82 18.63 -0.15 7.97
N ALA A 83 19.70 -0.91 8.20
CA ALA A 83 19.66 -2.36 8.22
C ALA A 83 18.66 -2.89 9.27
N GLY A 84 17.87 -3.88 8.88
CA GLY A 84 16.85 -4.52 9.73
C GLY A 84 15.46 -3.89 9.67
N ARG A 85 15.24 -2.79 8.93
CA ARG A 85 13.91 -2.19 8.73
C ARG A 85 13.17 -2.70 7.49
N CYS A 86 13.86 -3.39 6.59
CA CYS A 86 13.34 -3.78 5.28
C CYS A 86 12.00 -4.52 5.33
N GLN A 87 11.81 -5.43 6.29
CA GLN A 87 10.58 -6.20 6.41
C GLN A 87 9.37 -5.31 6.76
N GLN A 88 9.52 -4.42 7.74
CA GLN A 88 8.46 -3.48 8.12
C GLN A 88 8.14 -2.51 6.98
N VAL A 89 9.17 -1.95 6.35
CA VAL A 89 9.02 -1.06 5.19
C VAL A 89 8.29 -1.77 4.05
N ALA A 90 8.67 -3.02 3.74
CA ALA A 90 8.01 -3.80 2.72
C ALA A 90 6.53 -4.07 3.07
N GLN A 91 6.20 -4.33 4.33
CA GLN A 91 4.80 -4.50 4.77
C GLN A 91 3.97 -3.24 4.54
N PHE A 92 4.50 -2.06 4.88
CA PHE A 92 3.82 -0.78 4.67
C PHE A 92 3.56 -0.53 3.19
N ILE A 93 4.59 -0.69 2.35
CA ILE A 93 4.49 -0.47 0.91
C ILE A 93 3.51 -1.46 0.27
N HIS A 94 3.63 -2.75 0.58
CA HIS A 94 2.76 -3.79 0.06
C HIS A 94 1.30 -3.55 0.46
N THR A 95 1.04 -3.21 1.72
CA THR A 95 -0.32 -2.92 2.20
C THR A 95 -0.91 -1.74 1.46
N ALA A 96 -0.18 -0.64 1.32
CA ALA A 96 -0.68 0.57 0.69
C ALA A 96 -0.98 0.35 -0.80
N TYR A 97 -0.07 -0.26 -1.55
CA TYR A 97 -0.31 -0.56 -2.97
C TYR A 97 -1.47 -1.54 -3.16
N GLY A 98 -1.65 -2.52 -2.27
CA GLY A 98 -2.84 -3.38 -2.27
C GLY A 98 -4.14 -2.61 -2.03
N LYS A 99 -4.15 -1.64 -1.10
CA LYS A 99 -5.32 -0.77 -0.86
C LYS A 99 -5.62 0.18 -2.02
N LEU A 100 -4.61 0.50 -2.84
CA LEU A 100 -4.73 1.27 -4.08
C LEU A 100 -5.08 0.41 -5.30
N GLY A 101 -5.45 -0.86 -5.10
CA GLY A 101 -5.87 -1.76 -6.17
C GLY A 101 -4.74 -2.27 -7.06
N GLN A 102 -3.48 -2.12 -6.64
CA GLN A 102 -2.34 -2.72 -7.32
C GLN A 102 -2.10 -4.16 -6.86
N THR A 103 -1.24 -4.88 -7.59
CA THR A 103 -0.83 -6.25 -7.27
C THR A 103 0.63 -6.29 -6.79
N PRO A 104 0.93 -5.77 -5.58
CA PRO A 104 2.29 -5.78 -5.06
C PRO A 104 2.76 -7.21 -4.78
N GLN A 105 4.07 -7.42 -4.87
CA GLN A 105 4.72 -8.69 -4.54
C GLN A 105 5.94 -8.44 -3.67
N TYR A 106 6.19 -9.28 -2.68
CA TYR A 106 7.47 -9.26 -1.97
C TYR A 106 8.55 -9.91 -2.82
N ILE A 107 9.70 -9.26 -2.92
CA ILE A 107 10.92 -9.81 -3.53
C ILE A 107 11.97 -9.91 -2.44
N ALA A 108 12.42 -11.13 -2.15
CA ALA A 108 13.53 -11.37 -1.26
C ALA A 108 14.84 -11.40 -2.05
N PHE A 109 15.85 -10.72 -1.53
CA PHE A 109 17.23 -10.75 -2.01
C PHE A 109 18.08 -11.47 -0.98
N LYS A 110 18.90 -12.41 -1.45
CA LYS A 110 19.72 -13.28 -0.60
C LYS A 110 21.17 -13.30 -1.07
N THR A 111 22.08 -13.22 -0.11
CA THR A 111 23.51 -13.48 -0.32
C THR A 111 23.84 -14.92 0.03
N ASP A 112 25.05 -15.34 -0.33
CA ASP A 112 25.65 -16.55 0.23
C ASP A 112 25.84 -16.41 1.77
N GLU A 113 25.73 -17.54 2.49
CA GLU A 113 25.74 -17.57 3.95
C GLU A 113 27.10 -17.23 4.57
N THR A 114 28.18 -17.30 3.79
CA THR A 114 29.54 -17.09 4.33
C THR A 114 29.86 -15.60 4.54
N LYS A 115 29.19 -14.70 3.79
CA LYS A 115 29.39 -13.24 3.90
C LYS A 115 28.06 -12.48 3.72
N PRO A 116 27.33 -12.23 4.83
CA PRO A 116 25.93 -11.81 4.78
C PRO A 116 25.69 -10.30 4.53
N TYR A 117 26.72 -9.53 4.19
CA TYR A 117 26.56 -8.08 4.07
C TYR A 117 26.03 -7.69 2.69
N MET A 118 24.92 -6.95 2.68
CA MET A 118 24.42 -6.26 1.50
C MET A 118 24.53 -4.75 1.70
N VAL A 119 25.05 -4.09 0.67
CA VAL A 119 25.09 -2.64 0.57
C VAL A 119 24.32 -2.18 -0.65
N PHE A 120 23.75 -0.98 -0.58
CA PHE A 120 23.08 -0.34 -1.71
C PHE A 120 23.79 0.96 -2.04
N GLU A 121 24.10 1.13 -3.31
CA GLU A 121 24.71 2.32 -3.87
C GLU A 121 23.66 3.42 -4.07
N LEU A 122 23.79 4.49 -3.30
CA LEU A 122 22.94 5.66 -3.38
C LEU A 122 23.32 6.51 -4.60
N ALA A 123 22.41 7.39 -5.03
CA ALA A 123 22.65 8.27 -6.19
C ALA A 123 23.87 9.20 -6.05
N ASN A 124 24.36 9.42 -4.82
CA ASN A 124 25.56 10.20 -4.54
C ASN A 124 26.84 9.33 -4.41
N ALA A 125 26.81 8.10 -4.94
CA ALA A 125 27.88 7.10 -4.86
C ALA A 125 28.26 6.65 -3.43
N LYS A 126 27.50 7.05 -2.41
CA LYS A 126 27.68 6.52 -1.05
C LYS A 126 27.01 5.15 -0.93
N HIS A 127 27.58 4.30 -0.09
CA HIS A 127 27.02 2.99 0.22
C HIS A 127 26.23 3.03 1.52
N ALA A 128 24.98 2.56 1.48
CA ALA A 128 24.18 2.31 2.66
C ALA A 128 24.15 0.81 2.98
N SER A 129 24.28 0.46 4.27
CA SER A 129 24.10 -0.93 4.69
C SER A 129 22.61 -1.27 4.68
N VAL A 130 22.24 -2.27 3.87
CA VAL A 130 20.86 -2.74 3.72
C VAL A 130 20.59 -3.97 4.56
N SER A 131 21.55 -4.90 4.58
CA SER A 131 21.45 -6.10 5.41
C SER A 131 22.79 -6.49 6.00
N ARG A 132 22.73 -7.03 7.21
CA ARG A 132 23.86 -7.66 7.91
C ARG A 132 23.69 -9.18 8.05
N THR A 133 22.55 -9.71 7.63
CA THR A 133 22.15 -11.13 7.79
C THR A 133 22.01 -11.85 6.46
N GLY A 134 22.32 -11.18 5.35
CA GLY A 134 22.27 -11.76 4.02
C GLY A 134 20.85 -11.80 3.45
N TYR A 135 19.89 -11.20 4.13
CA TYR A 135 18.49 -11.14 3.73
C TYR A 135 17.98 -9.70 3.65
N HIS A 136 17.41 -9.34 2.51
CA HIS A 136 16.74 -8.07 2.27
C HIS A 136 15.42 -8.33 1.54
N VAL A 137 14.42 -7.50 1.78
CA VAL A 137 13.13 -7.60 1.11
C VAL A 137 12.67 -6.23 0.65
N ALA A 138 12.13 -6.19 -0.57
CA ALA A 138 11.49 -5.03 -1.17
C ALA A 138 10.13 -5.43 -1.75
N VAL A 139 9.39 -4.44 -2.27
CA VAL A 139 8.10 -4.67 -2.91
C VAL A 139 8.19 -4.36 -4.40
N ARG A 140 7.79 -5.30 -5.24
CA ARG A 140 7.60 -5.08 -6.67
C ARG A 140 6.17 -4.67 -6.97
N VAL A 141 5.99 -3.60 -7.72
CA VAL A 141 4.70 -3.16 -8.29
C VAL A 141 4.90 -2.90 -9.77
N GLY A 142 4.30 -3.73 -10.63
CA GLY A 142 4.66 -3.76 -12.05
C GLY A 142 6.14 -4.07 -12.23
N ASP A 143 6.87 -3.19 -12.93
CA ASP A 143 8.31 -3.32 -13.18
C ASP A 143 9.20 -2.58 -12.16
N MET A 144 8.58 -1.94 -11.16
CA MET A 144 9.26 -1.08 -10.20
C MET A 144 9.43 -1.78 -8.85
N ILE A 145 10.64 -1.70 -8.30
CA ILE A 145 11.01 -2.10 -6.95
C ILE A 145 10.91 -0.90 -6.04
N HIS A 146 10.24 -1.09 -4.91
CA HIS A 146 10.01 -0.09 -3.87
C HIS A 146 10.58 -0.58 -2.54
N ASP A 147 11.47 0.21 -1.95
CA ASP A 147 11.95 0.10 -0.58
C ASP A 147 12.26 1.49 0.01
N ALA A 148 12.90 1.54 1.18
CA ALA A 148 13.25 2.80 1.84
C ALA A 148 14.28 3.65 1.05
N TYR A 149 15.07 3.03 0.16
CA TYR A 149 16.16 3.65 -0.59
C TYR A 149 15.74 4.10 -1.98
N THR A 150 14.81 3.39 -2.63
CA THR A 150 14.26 3.78 -3.94
C THR A 150 13.28 4.95 -3.83
N GLY A 151 12.71 5.16 -2.64
CA GLY A 151 11.66 6.15 -2.43
C GLY A 151 10.35 5.78 -3.17
N PRO A 152 9.40 6.72 -3.22
CA PRO A 152 8.06 6.45 -3.75
C PRO A 152 8.04 6.23 -5.27
N PHE A 153 9.01 6.77 -6.01
CA PHE A 153 9.13 6.54 -7.45
C PHE A 153 9.53 5.10 -7.80
N GLY A 154 10.12 4.38 -6.84
CA GLY A 154 10.67 3.06 -7.07
C GLY A 154 11.86 3.07 -8.02
N MET A 155 12.27 1.88 -8.44
CA MET A 155 13.39 1.67 -9.35
C MET A 155 13.18 0.41 -10.17
N LYS A 156 13.54 0.41 -11.47
CA LYS A 156 13.47 -0.82 -12.26
C LYS A 156 14.32 -1.92 -11.64
N LEU A 157 13.89 -3.18 -11.72
CA LEU A 157 14.63 -4.30 -11.14
C LEU A 157 16.09 -4.38 -11.63
N SER A 158 16.34 -4.13 -12.92
CA SER A 158 17.70 -4.10 -13.48
C SER A 158 18.59 -3.06 -12.81
N ASP A 159 18.06 -1.85 -12.61
CA ASP A 159 18.78 -0.73 -12.02
C ASP A 159 18.94 -0.90 -10.51
N TYR A 160 17.98 -1.59 -9.89
CA TYR A 160 18.03 -1.97 -8.49
C TYR A 160 19.16 -2.97 -8.23
N LEU A 161 19.23 -4.03 -9.05
CA LEU A 161 20.27 -5.06 -8.96
C LEU A 161 21.66 -4.53 -9.29
N SER A 162 21.79 -3.51 -10.14
CA SER A 162 23.10 -2.90 -10.42
C SER A 162 23.64 -2.05 -9.25
N ARG A 163 22.76 -1.64 -8.33
CA ARG A 163 23.12 -0.85 -7.13
C ARG A 163 23.20 -1.69 -5.87
N LEU A 164 22.62 -2.89 -5.88
CA LEU A 164 22.64 -3.79 -4.73
C LEU A 164 23.86 -4.71 -4.83
N HIS A 165 24.78 -4.57 -3.88
CA HIS A 165 26.08 -5.23 -3.90
C HIS A 165 26.25 -6.18 -2.71
N ALA A 166 26.85 -7.32 -2.98
CA ALA A 166 27.30 -8.30 -2.00
C ALA A 166 28.58 -8.96 -2.51
N GLN A 167 29.42 -9.47 -1.59
CA GLN A 167 30.75 -9.96 -1.96
C GLN A 167 30.73 -11.15 -2.94
N LYS A 168 29.71 -12.00 -2.88
CA LYS A 168 29.58 -13.20 -3.74
C LYS A 168 28.35 -13.13 -4.65
N GLY A 169 27.85 -11.93 -4.90
CA GLY A 169 26.64 -11.71 -5.69
C GLY A 169 25.35 -11.92 -4.90
N ILE A 170 24.23 -11.70 -5.59
CA ILE A 170 22.89 -11.65 -5.01
C ILE A 170 21.96 -12.50 -5.87
N THR A 171 21.17 -13.33 -5.19
CA THR A 171 20.04 -14.04 -5.80
C THR A 171 18.74 -13.41 -5.31
N TRP A 172 17.66 -13.58 -6.05
CA TRP A 172 16.35 -13.06 -5.65
C TRP A 172 15.22 -13.99 -6.04
N GLU A 173 14.14 -13.94 -5.27
CA GLU A 173 12.92 -14.71 -5.49
C GLU A 173 11.68 -13.94 -5.03
N VAL A 174 10.52 -14.26 -5.62
CA VAL A 174 9.23 -13.77 -5.13
C VAL A 174 8.85 -14.58 -3.90
N VAL A 175 8.49 -13.92 -2.80
CA VAL A 175 8.09 -14.57 -1.55
C VAL A 175 6.67 -14.19 -1.14
N SER A 176 6.01 -15.03 -0.36
CA SER A 176 4.66 -14.77 0.16
C SER A 176 4.62 -13.86 1.38
N LYS A 177 5.75 -13.74 2.09
CA LYS A 177 5.92 -12.93 3.29
C LYS A 177 7.32 -12.33 3.33
N PRO A 178 7.47 -11.12 3.90
CA PRO A 178 8.76 -10.47 4.06
C PRO A 178 9.61 -11.11 5.16
#